data_AF-A0A2P5TRE0-F1
#
_entry.id   AF-A0A2P5TRE0-F1
#
_cell.length_a   1.000
_cell.length_b   1.000
_cell.length_c   1.000
_cell.angle_alpha   90.00
_cell.angle_beta   90.00
_cell.angle_gamma   90.00
#
_symmetry.space_group_name_H-M   'P 1'
#
loop_
_entity.id
_entity.type
_entity.pdbx_description
1 polymer ?
#
loop_
_entity_poly.entity_id
_entity_poly.type
_entity_poly.pdbx_seq_one_letter_code
_entity_poly.pdbx_strand_id
1 'polypeptide(L)'
;MRYYWLRDDQWGRIKELLPGKASDRGVTARDNRKFVEAVLWIARTGSPWRDLPEFYGHWHRVYVRYSRWSHKGVWLKVMEELSKEADFE
;
A
#
# COMPACT_ATOMS: atom_id res chain seq x y z
N MET A 1 -15.56 1.11 10.58
CA MET A 1 -14.46 2.03 10.93
C MET A 1 -13.41 1.96 9.83
N ARG A 2 -13.09 3.07 9.15
CA ARG A 2 -12.01 3.10 8.14
C ARG A 2 -10.75 3.60 8.84
N TYR A 3 -9.68 2.80 8.81
CA TYR A 3 -8.40 3.21 9.39
C TYR A 3 -7.57 3.91 8.31
N TYR A 4 -7.32 5.21 8.52
CA TYR A 4 -6.35 5.97 7.75
C TYR A 4 -4.99 5.84 8.45
N TRP A 5 -4.19 4.89 7.97
CA TRP A 5 -2.86 4.61 8.55
C TRP A 5 -1.76 5.52 8.01
N LEU A 6 -2.01 6.18 6.87
CA LEU A 6 -1.11 7.15 6.26
C LEU A 6 -1.70 8.55 6.37
N ARG A 7 -0.89 9.47 6.88
CA ARG A 7 -1.15 10.89 6.77
C ARG A 7 -1.04 11.36 5.31
N ASP A 8 -1.65 12.49 4.98
CA ASP A 8 -1.67 13.02 3.62
C ASP A 8 -0.28 13.41 3.10
N ASP A 9 0.61 13.88 3.98
CA ASP A 9 2.01 14.20 3.66
C ASP A 9 2.82 12.94 3.32
N GLN A 10 2.66 11.87 4.10
CA GLN A 10 3.28 10.57 3.83
C GLN A 10 2.78 9.98 2.51
N TRP A 11 1.47 10.07 2.28
CA TRP A 11 0.87 9.65 1.02
C TRP A 11 1.40 10.45 -0.18
N GLY A 12 1.54 11.77 -0.02
CA GLY A 12 2.05 12.68 -1.05
C GLY A 12 3.42 12.28 -1.59
N ARG A 13 4.30 11.76 -0.73
CA ARG A 13 5.64 11.29 -1.11
C ARG A 13 5.63 9.97 -1.87
N ILE A 14 4.86 8.99 -1.40
CA ILE A 14 4.93 7.64 -1.97
C ILE A 14 4.06 7.46 -3.21
N LYS A 15 3.00 8.27 -3.41
CA LYS A 15 2.00 8.04 -4.46
C LYS A 15 2.60 7.91 -5.86
N GLU A 16 3.68 8.65 -6.14
CA GLU A 16 4.34 8.66 -7.45
C GLU A 16 5.26 7.46 -7.67
N LEU A 17 5.65 6.76 -6.60
CA LEU A 17 6.46 5.54 -6.66
C LEU A 17 5.61 4.30 -6.98
N LEU A 18 4.29 4.41 -6.85
CA LEU A 18 3.37 3.29 -6.96
C LEU A 18 3.01 3.00 -8.42
N PRO A 19 3.04 1.72 -8.86
CA PRO A 19 2.57 1.35 -10.18
C PRO A 19 1.03 1.33 -10.27
N GLY A 20 0.53 1.43 -11.50
CA GLY A 20 -0.90 1.44 -11.80
C GLY A 20 -1.49 2.85 -11.76
N LYS A 21 -0.68 3.88 -11.99
CA LYS A 21 -1.14 5.24 -12.24
C LYS A 21 -1.78 5.31 -13.62
N ALA A 22 -2.61 6.32 -13.87
CA ALA A 22 -3.23 6.52 -15.18
C ALA A 22 -2.22 6.71 -16.31
N SER A 23 -1.02 7.21 -15.98
CA SER A 23 0.12 7.35 -16.88
C SER A 23 0.85 6.03 -17.20
N ASP A 24 0.61 4.98 -16.43
CA ASP A 24 1.38 3.73 -16.54
C ASP A 24 0.75 2.82 -17.61
N ARG A 25 1.59 2.12 -18.37
CA ARG A 25 1.12 1.13 -19.33
C ARG A 25 0.51 -0.08 -18.59
N GLY A 26 -0.75 -0.39 -18.87
CA GLY A 26 -1.44 -1.57 -18.34
C GLY A 26 -2.70 -1.21 -17.54
N VAL A 27 -3.01 -2.01 -16.51
CA VAL A 27 -4.22 -1.80 -15.69
C VAL A 27 -3.99 -0.66 -14.70
N THR A 28 -4.77 0.42 -14.86
CA THR A 28 -4.87 1.50 -13.88
C THR A 28 -5.55 1.00 -12.61
N ALA A 29 -4.93 1.27 -11.46
CA ALA A 29 -5.49 0.93 -10.18
C ALA A 29 -6.63 1.88 -9.81
N ARG A 30 -7.75 1.33 -9.32
CA ARG A 30 -8.90 2.14 -8.90
C ARG A 30 -8.59 3.06 -7.73
N ASP A 31 -7.87 2.54 -6.74
CA ASP A 31 -7.47 3.29 -5.54
C ASP A 31 -6.18 2.70 -4.98
N ASN A 32 -5.06 3.39 -5.20
CA ASN A 32 -3.76 2.98 -4.67
C ASN A 32 -3.64 3.22 -3.17
N ARG A 33 -4.24 4.30 -2.65
CA ARG A 33 -4.14 4.65 -1.24
C ARG A 33 -4.80 3.58 -0.38
N LYS A 34 -6.04 3.24 -0.73
CA LYS A 34 -6.80 2.18 -0.05
C LYS A 34 -6.07 0.84 -0.08
N PHE A 35 -5.41 0.50 -1.20
CA PHE A 35 -4.62 -0.71 -1.29
C PHE A 35 -3.42 -0.69 -0.34
N VAL A 36 -2.67 0.41 -0.28
CA VAL A 36 -1.53 0.55 0.64
C VAL A 36 -2.01 0.52 2.09
N GLU A 37 -3.12 1.20 2.42
CA GLU A 37 -3.73 1.15 3.76
C GLU A 37 -4.14 -0.28 4.16
N ALA A 38 -4.62 -1.10 3.23
CA ALA A 38 -4.95 -2.50 3.48
C ALA A 38 -3.70 -3.32 3.86
N VAL A 39 -2.59 -3.10 3.17
CA VAL A 39 -1.31 -3.76 3.46
C VAL A 39 -0.75 -3.30 4.80
N LEU A 40 -0.86 -2.01 5.12
CA LEU A 40 -0.45 -1.47 6.43
C LEU A 40 -1.27 -2.04 7.58
N TRP A 41 -2.58 -2.25 7.37
CA TRP A 41 -3.43 -2.90 8.37
C TRP A 41 -2.94 -4.32 8.69
N ILE A 42 -2.62 -5.12 7.66
CA ILE A 42 -2.04 -6.47 7.84
C ILE A 42 -0.70 -6.39 8.55
N ALA A 43 0.19 -5.48 8.12
CA ALA A 43 1.52 -5.33 8.70
C ALA A 43 1.48 -4.92 10.19
N ARG A 44 0.54 -4.05 10.58
CA ARG A 44 0.41 -3.58 11.97
C ARG A 44 -0.28 -4.57 12.89
N THR A 45 -1.27 -5.30 12.39
CA THR A 45 -2.06 -6.24 13.21
C THR A 45 -1.46 -7.63 13.25
N GLY A 46 -0.63 -8.00 12.27
CA GLY A 46 -0.15 -9.38 12.09
C GLY A 46 -1.25 -10.36 11.71
N SER A 47 -2.46 -9.88 11.38
CA SER A 47 -3.61 -10.73 11.09
C SER A 47 -3.39 -11.53 9.81
N PRO A 48 -3.96 -12.74 9.71
CA PRO A 48 -4.02 -13.48 8.45
C PRO A 48 -4.68 -12.63 7.35
N TRP A 49 -4.20 -12.77 6.10
CA TRP A 49 -4.80 -12.07 4.96
C TRP A 49 -6.30 -12.31 4.83
N ARG A 50 -6.78 -13.51 5.16
CA ARG A 50 -8.20 -13.88 5.09
C ARG A 50 -9.10 -13.04 6.00
N ASP A 51 -8.52 -12.43 7.04
CA ASP A 51 -9.22 -11.62 8.02
C ASP A 51 -9.19 -10.13 7.66
N LEU A 52 -8.64 -9.79 6.47
CA LEU A 52 -8.65 -8.42 5.98
C LEU A 52 -10.09 -7.89 5.93
N PRO A 53 -10.38 -6.75 6.58
CA PRO A 53 -11.71 -6.18 6.56
C PRO A 53 -12.23 -5.92 5.14
N GLU A 54 -13.47 -6.31 4.87
CA GLU A 54 -14.08 -6.22 3.53
C GLU A 54 -14.07 -4.82 2.94
N PHE A 55 -14.07 -3.79 3.79
CA PHE A 55 -14.02 -2.40 3.32
C PHE A 55 -12.71 -2.10 2.58
N TYR A 56 -11.62 -2.82 2.78
CA TYR A 56 -10.38 -2.72 1.98
C TYR A 56 -10.48 -3.44 0.63
N GLY A 57 -11.48 -4.30 0.46
CA GLY A 57 -11.69 -5.15 -0.70
C GLY A 57 -11.39 -6.62 -0.40
N HIS A 58 -11.67 -7.49 -1.38
CA HIS A 58 -11.51 -8.92 -1.23
C HIS A 58 -10.04 -9.30 -0.97
N TRP A 59 -9.78 -9.97 0.16
CA TRP A 59 -8.43 -10.30 0.63
C TRP A 59 -7.52 -10.91 -0.44
N HIS A 60 -8.03 -11.87 -1.23
CA HIS A 60 -7.22 -12.56 -2.24
C HIS A 60 -6.70 -11.60 -3.32
N ARG A 61 -7.51 -10.60 -3.73
CA ARG A 61 -7.08 -9.60 -4.73
C ARG A 61 -6.00 -8.68 -4.16
N VAL A 62 -6.14 -8.30 -2.88
CA VAL A 62 -5.14 -7.51 -2.17
C VAL A 62 -3.84 -8.31 -2.03
N TYR A 63 -3.91 -9.56 -1.57
CA TYR A 63 -2.75 -10.44 -1.44
C TYR A 63 -2.00 -10.66 -2.77
N VAL A 64 -2.72 -10.99 -3.84
CA VAL A 64 -2.10 -11.19 -5.17
C VAL A 64 -1.37 -9.93 -5.62
N ARG A 65 -1.98 -8.76 -5.41
CA ARG A 65 -1.34 -7.48 -5.75
C ARG A 65 -0.12 -7.19 -4.86
N TYR A 66 -0.24 -7.42 -3.55
CA TYR A 66 0.87 -7.29 -2.60
C TYR A 66 2.05 -8.17 -3.00
N SER A 67 1.79 -9.44 -3.33
CA SER A 67 2.81 -10.38 -3.77
C SER A 67 3.49 -9.90 -5.06
N ARG A 68 2.73 -9.44 -6.06
CA ARG A 68 3.30 -8.86 -7.29
C ARG A 68 4.19 -7.64 -7.03
N TRP A 69 3.80 -6.77 -6.10
CA TRP A 69 4.58 -5.60 -5.72
C TRP A 69 5.86 -6.00 -4.95
N SER A 70 5.79 -7.05 -4.14
CA SER A 70 6.93 -7.62 -3.43
C SER A 70 7.98 -8.16 -4.40
N HIS A 71 7.56 -8.97 -5.37
CA HIS A 71 8.45 -9.49 -6.42
C HIS A 71 9.07 -8.39 -7.30
N LYS A 72 8.39 -7.24 -7.44
CA LYS A 72 8.89 -6.08 -8.18
C LYS A 72 9.72 -5.11 -7.34
N GLY A 73 9.93 -5.39 -6.05
CA GLY A 73 10.66 -4.51 -5.14
C GLY A 73 9.98 -3.17 -4.86
N VAL A 74 8.67 -3.04 -5.13
CA VAL A 74 7.94 -1.77 -4.92
C VAL A 74 7.91 -1.40 -3.44
N TRP A 75 7.70 -2.38 -2.56
CA TRP A 75 7.64 -2.15 -1.12
C TRP A 75 8.96 -1.66 -0.53
N LEU A 76 10.11 -2.07 -1.09
CA LEU A 76 11.41 -1.56 -0.66
C LEU A 76 11.51 -0.05 -0.92
N LYS A 77 11.13 0.40 -2.12
CA LYS A 77 11.12 1.84 -2.48
C LYS A 77 10.16 2.64 -1.61
N VAL A 78 8.99 2.08 -1.30
CA VAL A 78 8.00 2.73 -0.43
C VAL A 78 8.54 2.86 1.00
N MET A 79 9.15 1.81 1.55
CA MET A 79 9.75 1.85 2.89
C MET A 79 10.92 2.83 2.94
N GLU A 80 11.82 2.80 1.96
CA GLU A 80 12.94 3.72 1.87
C GLU A 80 12.50 5.18 1.83
N GLU A 81 11.43 5.50 1.07
CA GLU A 81 10.87 6.86 1.04
C GLU A 81 10.23 7.29 2.36
N LEU A 82 9.52 6.39 3.05
CA LEU A 82 8.88 6.69 4.33
C LEU A 82 9.87 6.76 5.49
N SER A 83 10.96 5.98 5.46
CA SER A 83 11.99 5.97 6.50
C SER A 83 12.83 7.24 6.52
N LYS A 84 12.92 7.98 5.40
CA LYS A 84 13.63 9.28 5.35
C LYS A 84 13.15 10.28 6.40
N GLU A 85 11.94 10.12 6.93
CA GLU A 85 11.41 10.99 7.98
C GLU A 85 11.68 10.47 9.40
N ALA A 86 11.83 9.15 9.57
CA ALA A 86 12.17 8.55 10.86
C ALA A 86 13.59 8.92 11.31
N ASP A 87 14.47 9.26 10.35
CA ASP A 87 15.83 9.70 10.62
C ASP A 87 15.94 11.22 10.93
N PHE A 88 14.82 11.96 10.94
CA PHE A 88 14.78 13.39 11.32
C PHE A 88 14.15 13.64 12.71
N GLU A 89 13.94 12.61 13.52
CA GLU A 89 13.66 12.69 14.97
C GLU A 89 14.85 12.17 15.80
#